data_AF-A0A1D7VPM6-F1
#
_entry.id   AF-A0A1D7VPM6-F1
#
_cell.length_a   1.000
_cell.length_b   1.000
_cell.length_c   1.000
_cell.angle_alpha   90.00
_cell.angle_beta   90.00
_cell.angle_gamma   90.00
#
_symmetry.space_group_name_H-M   'P 1'
#
loop_
_entity.id
_entity.type
_entity.pdbx_description
1 polymer ?
#
loop_
_entity_poly.entity_id
_entity_poly.type
_entity_poly.pdbx_seq_one_letter_code
_entity_poly.pdbx_strand_id
1 'polypeptide(L)'
;MPATESADNDQLFVLTAVLLTPAQFPSVLGDDYPEVCAGLGLAPYAEGYGLVLGQDGSGARWTVVTEDVSLVACAIAAWDCGMEYDLSPGADSIAAALPGWPLALAVAAPGVPQPHDPEPEEGDPAPLTPPDAAEWGPAQRRLGADEIALQWAAWRDQVEDEDVTFAEPGDDAHEGVRRVLKEARGYVDQPPPPGRVRSSFAAGEARTLRVDGPGWSMVARTDDIAFVLLDEEPGEVHPVGRGPELPGLLSSLDELAARPV
;
A
#
# COMPACT_ATOMS: atom_id res chain seq x y z
N MET A 1 42.03 9.47 25.25
CA MET A 1 41.50 10.06 24.01
C MET A 1 40.22 9.32 23.68
N PRO A 2 39.02 9.82 23.98
CA PRO A 2 37.82 9.31 23.34
C PRO A 2 37.52 10.21 22.15
N ALA A 3 37.67 9.68 20.95
CA ALA A 3 37.25 10.31 19.71
C ALA A 3 36.71 9.17 18.83
N THR A 4 35.47 8.76 19.09
CA THR A 4 34.70 7.91 18.17
C THR A 4 33.19 7.88 18.41
N GLU A 5 32.66 8.37 19.53
CA GLU A 5 31.20 8.30 19.78
C GLU A 5 30.33 9.21 18.89
N SER A 6 30.91 10.19 18.18
CA SER A 6 30.14 11.13 17.36
C SER A 6 29.91 10.67 15.92
N ALA A 7 30.57 9.61 15.44
CA ALA A 7 30.42 9.15 14.05
C ALA A 7 29.33 8.08 13.90
N ASP A 8 29.04 7.34 14.97
CA ASP A 8 28.04 6.25 15.01
C ASP A 8 26.61 6.77 15.19
N ASN A 9 26.46 7.99 15.70
CA ASN A 9 25.15 8.56 16.02
C ASN A 9 24.39 9.06 14.77
N ASP A 10 25.12 9.37 13.68
CA ASP A 10 24.52 9.80 12.41
C ASP A 10 24.23 8.62 11.46
N GLN A 11 24.62 7.40 11.85
CA GLN A 11 24.36 6.20 11.04
C GLN A 11 22.91 5.76 11.18
N LEU A 12 22.22 5.59 10.05
CA LEU A 12 20.89 5.00 10.02
C LEU A 12 20.98 3.48 10.12
N PHE A 13 20.42 2.92 11.19
CA PHE A 13 20.15 1.49 11.32
C PHE A 13 18.84 1.16 10.60
N VAL A 14 18.95 0.54 9.42
CA VAL A 14 17.80 0.14 8.61
C VAL A 14 17.01 -0.97 9.31
N LEU A 15 15.71 -0.75 9.49
CA LEU A 15 14.79 -1.74 10.06
C LEU A 15 13.97 -2.42 8.98
N THR A 16 13.54 -1.66 7.98
CA THR A 16 12.78 -2.17 6.83
C THR A 16 12.83 -1.19 5.66
N ALA A 17 12.36 -1.63 4.50
CA ALA A 17 12.16 -0.78 3.35
C ALA A 17 10.88 -1.15 2.61
N VAL A 18 10.27 -0.19 1.95
CA VAL A 18 9.06 -0.39 1.14
C VAL A 18 9.16 0.36 -0.17
N LEU A 19 8.51 -0.17 -1.20
CA LEU A 19 8.33 0.53 -2.47
C LEU A 19 7.21 1.56 -2.34
N LEU A 20 7.40 2.72 -2.94
CA LEU A 20 6.42 3.78 -3.11
C LEU A 20 6.39 4.17 -4.60
N THR A 21 5.76 3.34 -5.43
CA THR A 21 5.64 3.53 -6.88
C THR A 21 4.17 3.59 -7.29
N PRO A 22 3.86 4.08 -8.50
CA PRO A 22 2.50 4.01 -9.03
C PRO A 22 1.87 2.62 -9.02
N ALA A 23 2.67 1.56 -9.13
CA ALA A 23 2.19 0.18 -9.15
C ALA A 23 2.13 -0.46 -7.76
N GLN A 24 2.93 0.02 -6.80
CA GLN A 24 3.10 -0.62 -5.50
C GLN A 24 3.46 0.40 -4.42
N PHE A 25 2.62 0.48 -3.40
CA PHE A 25 2.84 1.26 -2.18
C PHE A 25 2.03 0.64 -1.03
N PRO A 26 2.38 0.92 0.24
CA PRO A 26 1.60 0.45 1.38
C PRO A 26 0.20 1.05 1.37
N SER A 27 -0.83 0.23 1.11
CA SER A 27 -2.19 0.74 0.92
C SER A 27 -2.73 1.46 2.15
N VAL A 28 -2.26 1.13 3.36
CA VAL A 28 -2.67 1.85 4.57
C VAL A 28 -2.52 3.38 4.45
N LEU A 29 -1.53 3.84 3.68
CA LEU A 29 -1.18 5.25 3.52
C LEU A 29 -2.16 6.06 2.66
N GLY A 30 -2.94 5.43 1.76
CA GLY A 30 -3.81 6.16 0.84
C GLY A 30 -4.46 5.27 -0.22
N ASP A 31 -5.40 5.83 -0.97
CA ASP A 31 -6.14 5.13 -2.03
C ASP A 31 -5.40 5.18 -3.39
N ASP A 32 -4.44 6.10 -3.57
CA ASP A 32 -3.65 6.25 -4.80
C ASP A 32 -2.25 6.81 -4.54
N TYR A 33 -1.37 6.67 -5.53
CA TYR A 33 0.03 7.06 -5.41
C TYR A 33 0.22 8.57 -5.16
N PRO A 34 -0.43 9.49 -5.92
CA PRO A 34 -0.38 10.92 -5.62
C PRO A 34 -0.83 11.32 -4.20
N GLU A 35 -1.90 10.71 -3.69
CA GLU A 35 -2.36 10.94 -2.31
C GLU A 35 -1.28 10.54 -1.29
N VAL A 36 -0.67 9.37 -1.45
CA VAL A 36 0.41 8.91 -0.57
C VAL A 36 1.63 9.82 -0.63
N CYS A 37 2.04 10.25 -1.83
CA CYS A 37 3.13 11.22 -1.98
C CYS A 37 2.82 12.53 -1.25
N ALA A 38 1.60 13.06 -1.41
CA ALA A 38 1.18 14.29 -0.75
C ALA A 38 1.20 14.15 0.79
N GLY A 39 0.77 13.00 1.32
CA GLY A 39 0.83 12.69 2.76
C GLY A 39 2.25 12.66 3.33
N LEU A 40 3.25 12.39 2.49
CA LEU A 40 4.68 12.41 2.85
C LEU A 40 5.36 13.75 2.52
N GLY A 41 4.63 14.73 1.98
CA GLY A 41 5.20 16.00 1.52
C GLY A 41 6.05 15.88 0.25
N LEU A 42 5.85 14.83 -0.54
CA LEU A 42 6.57 14.56 -1.79
C LEU A 42 5.73 14.96 -3.00
N ALA A 43 6.39 15.38 -4.07
CA ALA A 43 5.75 15.47 -5.38
C ALA A 43 5.66 14.06 -6.00
N PRO A 44 4.57 13.70 -6.72
CA PRO A 44 4.50 12.43 -7.42
C PRO A 44 5.60 12.34 -8.49
N TYR A 45 6.34 11.23 -8.49
CA TYR A 45 7.42 10.95 -9.43
C TYR A 45 7.08 9.69 -10.24
N ALA A 46 7.31 9.71 -11.55
CA ALA A 46 6.78 8.68 -12.44
C ALA A 46 7.41 7.29 -12.17
N GLU A 47 8.71 7.28 -11.87
CA GLU A 47 9.48 6.10 -11.50
C GLU A 47 9.19 5.64 -10.07
N GLY A 48 8.68 6.54 -9.22
CA GLY A 48 8.41 6.29 -7.81
C GLY A 48 9.62 6.51 -6.91
N TYR A 49 9.45 6.14 -5.63
CA TYR A 49 10.46 6.23 -4.59
C TYR A 49 10.63 4.88 -3.88
N GLY A 50 11.79 4.70 -3.28
CA GLY A 50 11.99 3.75 -2.20
C GLY A 50 11.94 4.46 -0.85
N LEU A 51 11.28 3.85 0.14
CA LEU A 51 11.31 4.33 1.52
C LEU A 51 12.15 3.38 2.37
N VAL A 52 13.13 3.91 3.08
CA VAL A 52 13.97 3.18 4.03
C VAL A 52 13.65 3.69 5.43
N LEU A 53 13.05 2.83 6.25
CA LEU A 53 12.66 3.15 7.62
C LEU A 53 13.74 2.63 8.56
N GLY A 54 14.30 3.52 9.35
CA GLY A 54 15.37 3.19 10.28
C GLY A 54 15.38 4.09 11.50
N GLN A 55 16.34 3.84 12.37
CA GLN A 55 16.63 4.69 13.51
C GLN A 55 18.10 5.07 13.53
N ASP A 56 18.43 6.21 14.07
CA ASP A 56 19.82 6.58 14.31
C ASP A 56 20.37 5.94 15.60
N GLY A 57 21.64 6.20 15.92
CA GLY A 57 22.31 5.63 17.10
C GLY A 57 21.68 6.04 18.43
N SER A 58 20.91 7.14 18.46
CA SER A 58 20.19 7.61 19.64
C SER A 58 18.82 6.94 19.80
N GLY A 59 18.30 6.31 18.74
CA GLY A 59 16.96 5.75 18.66
C GLY A 59 15.93 6.69 18.03
N ALA A 60 16.34 7.84 17.48
CA ALA A 60 15.41 8.71 16.78
C ALA A 60 15.03 8.10 15.43
N ARG A 61 13.74 8.18 15.10
CA ARG A 61 13.13 7.50 13.95
C ARG A 61 13.22 8.37 12.70
N TRP A 62 13.63 7.75 11.59
CA TRP A 62 13.78 8.42 10.31
C TRP A 62 13.23 7.57 9.16
N THR A 63 12.66 8.26 8.17
CA THR A 63 12.28 7.71 6.87
C THR A 63 13.12 8.37 5.80
N VAL A 64 14.08 7.64 5.24
CA VAL A 64 14.88 8.10 4.09
C VAL A 64 14.14 7.75 2.81
N VAL A 65 13.82 8.78 2.02
CA VAL A 65 13.17 8.67 0.72
C VAL A 65 14.26 8.70 -0.35
N THR A 66 14.33 7.68 -1.19
CA THR A 66 15.29 7.60 -2.30
C THR A 66 14.60 7.48 -3.65
N GLU A 67 15.17 8.11 -4.67
CA GLU A 67 14.78 7.96 -6.08
C GLU A 67 15.36 6.67 -6.71
N ASP A 68 16.29 5.99 -6.03
CA ASP A 68 16.80 4.69 -6.46
C ASP A 68 15.84 3.56 -6.04
N VAL A 69 14.74 3.46 -6.79
CA VAL A 69 13.72 2.41 -6.60
C VAL A 69 14.31 1.02 -6.82
N SER A 70 15.29 0.89 -7.70
CA SER A 70 15.89 -0.41 -8.04
C SER A 70 16.71 -0.95 -6.88
N LEU A 71 17.47 -0.10 -6.19
CA LEU A 71 18.19 -0.46 -4.96
C LEU A 71 17.25 -1.03 -3.90
N VAL A 72 16.13 -0.35 -3.64
CA VAL A 72 15.14 -0.80 -2.63
C VAL A 72 14.44 -2.08 -3.08
N ALA A 73 14.05 -2.18 -4.35
CA ALA A 73 13.44 -3.41 -4.89
C ALA A 73 14.39 -4.61 -4.79
N CYS A 74 15.69 -4.42 -5.09
CA CYS A 74 16.70 -5.46 -4.94
C CYS A 74 16.88 -5.89 -3.48
N ALA A 75 16.90 -4.94 -2.54
CA ALA A 75 17.02 -5.25 -1.12
C ALA A 75 15.83 -6.09 -0.63
N ILE A 76 14.59 -5.68 -0.95
CA ILE A 76 13.38 -6.42 -0.59
C ILE A 76 13.41 -7.82 -1.18
N ALA A 77 13.70 -7.96 -2.48
CA ALA A 77 13.76 -9.26 -3.14
C ALA A 77 14.83 -10.19 -2.53
N ALA A 78 15.97 -9.64 -2.12
CA ALA A 78 17.02 -10.41 -1.46
C ALA A 78 16.56 -10.90 -0.08
N TRP A 79 15.95 -10.02 0.73
CA TRP A 79 15.45 -10.37 2.06
C TRP A 79 14.30 -11.39 2.01
N ASP A 80 13.37 -11.26 1.04
CA ASP A 80 12.29 -12.23 0.81
C ASP A 80 12.84 -13.63 0.47
N CYS A 81 14.01 -13.68 -0.17
CA CYS A 81 14.73 -14.92 -0.47
C CYS A 81 15.67 -15.37 0.67
N GLY A 82 15.69 -14.67 1.81
CA GLY A 82 16.55 -14.97 2.96
C GLY A 82 18.04 -14.66 2.73
N MET A 83 18.37 -13.81 1.76
CA MET A 83 19.74 -13.38 1.47
C MET A 83 20.07 -12.07 2.20
N GLU A 84 21.34 -11.91 2.57
CA GLU A 84 21.83 -10.63 3.09
C GLU A 84 21.94 -9.59 1.97
N TYR A 85 21.52 -8.36 2.27
CA TYR A 85 21.66 -7.21 1.39
C TYR A 85 21.88 -5.97 2.24
N ASP A 86 22.94 -5.21 1.94
CA ASP A 86 23.24 -3.94 2.60
C ASP A 86 22.55 -2.79 1.87
N LEU A 87 21.46 -2.30 2.46
CA LEU A 87 20.67 -1.22 1.88
C LEU A 87 21.18 0.14 2.38
N SER A 88 21.95 0.82 1.54
CA SER A 88 22.49 2.14 1.83
C SER A 88 22.31 3.07 0.63
N PRO A 89 21.25 3.90 0.61
CA PRO A 89 21.03 4.86 -0.46
C PRO A 89 22.19 5.86 -0.60
N GLY A 90 22.58 6.15 -1.83
CA GLY A 90 23.59 7.18 -2.13
C GLY A 90 23.06 8.58 -1.82
N ALA A 91 23.91 9.47 -1.33
CA ALA A 91 23.51 10.84 -0.98
C ALA A 91 22.93 11.64 -2.15
N ASP A 92 23.29 11.28 -3.38
CA ASP A 92 22.78 11.85 -4.63
C ASP A 92 21.41 11.30 -5.05
N SER A 93 20.99 10.15 -4.52
CA SER A 93 19.67 9.57 -4.77
C SER A 93 18.66 9.81 -3.65
N ILE A 94 19.05 10.45 -2.55
CA ILE A 94 18.14 10.78 -1.45
C ILE A 94 17.32 12.02 -1.84
N ALA A 95 16.01 11.85 -1.95
CA ALA A 95 15.06 12.93 -2.21
C ALA A 95 14.71 13.69 -0.92
N ALA A 96 14.58 12.96 0.21
CA ALA A 96 14.26 13.55 1.51
C ALA A 96 14.68 12.63 2.66
N ALA A 97 14.94 13.22 3.82
CA ALA A 97 14.98 12.53 5.11
C ALA A 97 13.86 13.10 5.98
N LEU A 98 12.85 12.28 6.27
CA LEU A 98 11.65 12.69 6.98
C LEU A 98 11.70 12.15 8.42
N PRO A 99 11.41 12.98 9.44
CA PRO A 99 11.34 12.52 10.82
C PRO A 99 10.17 11.54 11.00
N GLY A 100 10.32 10.54 11.86
CA GLY A 100 9.29 9.54 12.15
C GLY A 100 9.15 8.45 11.08
N TRP A 101 8.14 7.60 11.23
CA TRP A 101 7.83 6.50 10.31
C TRP A 101 6.38 6.58 9.84
N PRO A 102 6.11 6.44 8.52
CA PRO A 102 4.75 6.42 8.01
C PRO A 102 4.04 5.09 8.25
N LEU A 103 4.77 4.05 8.67
CA LEU A 103 4.24 2.71 8.93
C LEU A 103 4.48 2.31 10.39
N ALA A 104 3.54 1.53 10.93
CA ALA A 104 3.64 1.04 12.29
C ALA A 104 4.79 0.03 12.41
N LEU A 105 5.84 0.41 13.12
CA LEU A 105 6.94 -0.47 13.53
C LEU A 105 7.11 -0.36 15.04
N ALA A 106 7.35 -1.49 15.68
CA ALA A 106 7.53 -1.60 17.13
C ALA A 106 8.93 -2.08 17.53
N VAL A 107 9.78 -2.38 16.54
CA VAL A 107 11.10 -2.98 16.77
C VAL A 107 12.20 -1.91 16.81
N ALA A 108 13.23 -2.19 17.59
CA ALA A 108 14.47 -1.42 17.61
C ALA A 108 15.60 -2.29 17.07
N ALA A 109 16.56 -1.68 16.40
CA ALA A 109 17.83 -2.32 16.05
C ALA A 109 18.56 -2.77 17.34
N PRO A 110 19.25 -3.92 17.32
CA PRO A 110 19.96 -4.43 18.49
C PRO A 110 20.99 -3.43 19.03
N GLY A 111 20.93 -3.17 20.35
CA GLY A 111 21.88 -2.29 21.03
C GLY A 111 21.57 -0.79 20.95
N VAL A 112 20.55 -0.39 20.20
CA VAL A 112 20.09 1.01 20.09
C VAL A 112 18.94 1.26 21.07
N PRO A 113 18.77 2.49 21.61
CA PRO A 113 17.64 2.83 22.47
C PRO A 113 16.26 2.65 21.81
N GLN A 114 15.19 2.79 22.62
CA GLN A 114 13.82 2.65 22.11
C GLN A 114 13.51 3.72 21.04
N PRO A 115 12.77 3.34 19.97
CA PRO A 115 12.38 4.27 18.92
C PRO A 115 11.59 5.45 19.48
N HIS A 116 11.98 6.68 19.12
CA HIS A 116 11.29 7.91 19.48
C HIS A 116 11.36 8.95 18.36
N ASP A 117 10.51 9.97 18.40
CA ASP A 117 10.59 11.06 17.43
C ASP A 117 11.82 11.93 17.70
N PRO A 118 12.53 12.38 16.65
CA PRO A 118 13.64 13.31 16.81
C PRO A 118 13.17 14.63 17.43
N GLU A 119 14.08 15.33 18.10
CA GLU A 119 13.79 16.68 18.59
C GLU A 119 13.55 17.62 17.39
N PRO A 120 12.43 18.37 17.35
CA PRO A 120 12.09 19.19 16.19
C PRO A 120 13.00 20.41 16.10
N GLU A 121 13.57 20.66 14.92
CA GLU A 121 14.28 21.92 14.62
C GLU A 121 13.35 22.94 13.90
N GLU A 122 13.75 24.22 13.92
CA GLU A 122 12.96 25.28 13.28
C GLU A 122 12.94 25.11 11.76
N GLY A 123 11.76 24.79 11.21
CA GLY A 123 11.56 24.55 9.78
C GLY A 123 11.39 23.08 9.41
N ASP A 124 11.60 22.15 10.34
CA ASP A 124 11.39 20.74 10.10
C ASP A 124 9.90 20.38 9.94
N PRO A 125 9.57 19.42 9.07
CA PRO A 125 8.23 18.85 9.05
C PRO A 125 7.94 18.10 10.36
N ALA A 126 6.66 18.00 10.71
CA ALA A 126 6.25 17.17 11.84
C ALA A 126 6.64 15.70 11.60
N PRO A 127 7.02 14.94 12.64
CA PRO A 127 7.29 13.51 12.52
C PRO A 127 6.12 12.75 11.90
N LEU A 128 6.44 11.90 10.92
CA LEU A 128 5.50 10.98 10.29
C LEU A 128 4.92 10.05 11.35
N THR A 129 3.59 9.94 11.32
CA THR A 129 2.82 9.04 12.18
C THR A 129 2.02 8.11 11.28
N PRO A 130 1.98 6.79 11.57
CA PRO A 130 1.18 5.86 10.81
C PRO A 130 -0.31 6.23 10.86
N PRO A 131 -1.07 6.03 9.78
CA PRO A 131 -2.53 6.14 9.83
C PRO A 131 -3.11 5.24 10.92
N ASP A 132 -4.14 5.73 11.62
CA ASP A 132 -4.83 4.92 12.63
C ASP A 132 -5.60 3.79 11.96
N ALA A 133 -5.18 2.56 12.26
CA ALA A 133 -5.80 1.32 11.81
C ALA A 133 -6.39 0.51 12.98
N ALA A 134 -6.50 1.08 14.17
CA ALA A 134 -7.12 0.42 15.32
C ALA A 134 -8.65 0.44 15.26
N GLU A 135 -9.22 1.46 14.62
CA GLU A 135 -10.66 1.62 14.41
C GLU A 135 -11.02 1.50 12.92
N TRP A 136 -12.30 1.20 12.64
CA TRP A 136 -12.74 1.17 11.25
C TRP A 136 -12.72 2.56 10.63
N GLY A 137 -12.09 2.64 9.46
CA GLY A 137 -11.95 3.83 8.64
C GLY A 137 -11.14 3.49 7.38
N PRO A 138 -10.77 4.49 6.58
CA PRO A 138 -10.13 4.25 5.28
C PRO A 138 -8.86 3.38 5.37
N ALA A 139 -8.02 3.60 6.37
CA ALA A 139 -6.81 2.82 6.60
C ALA A 139 -7.13 1.34 6.87
N GLN A 140 -8.06 1.07 7.80
CA GLN A 140 -8.44 -0.29 8.16
C GLN A 140 -9.22 -1.01 7.04
N ARG A 141 -10.06 -0.30 6.28
CA ARG A 141 -10.71 -0.81 5.07
C ARG A 141 -9.68 -1.28 4.05
N ARG A 142 -8.67 -0.46 3.77
CA ARG A 142 -7.60 -0.79 2.82
C ARG A 142 -6.77 -1.99 3.28
N LEU A 143 -6.45 -2.07 4.57
CA LEU A 143 -5.77 -3.23 5.16
C LEU A 143 -6.62 -4.51 5.05
N GLY A 144 -7.92 -4.44 5.33
CA GLY A 144 -8.82 -5.58 5.16
C GLY A 144 -8.88 -6.06 3.71
N ALA A 145 -8.85 -5.14 2.75
CA ALA A 145 -8.82 -5.48 1.34
C ALA A 145 -7.44 -6.05 0.90
N ASP A 146 -6.33 -5.57 1.46
CA ASP A 146 -5.01 -6.17 1.24
C ASP A 146 -4.96 -7.62 1.79
N GLU A 147 -5.57 -7.85 2.95
CA GLU A 147 -5.69 -9.19 3.55
C GLU A 147 -6.53 -10.14 2.66
N ILE A 148 -7.64 -9.67 2.11
CA ILE A 148 -8.45 -10.44 1.13
C ILE A 148 -7.63 -10.78 -0.11
N ALA A 149 -6.85 -9.82 -0.63
CA ALA A 149 -6.00 -10.06 -1.80
C ALA A 149 -4.92 -11.11 -1.49
N LEU A 150 -4.29 -11.02 -0.31
CA LEU A 150 -3.24 -11.94 0.13
C LEU A 150 -3.77 -13.36 0.40
N GLN A 151 -4.92 -13.46 1.07
CA GLN A 151 -5.56 -14.71 1.47
C GLN A 151 -6.72 -15.11 0.55
N TRP A 152 -6.66 -14.74 -0.73
CA TRP A 152 -7.77 -14.92 -1.68
C TRP A 152 -8.41 -16.31 -1.60
N ALA A 153 -7.59 -17.37 -1.62
CA ALA A 153 -8.09 -18.74 -1.63
C ALA A 153 -8.91 -19.07 -0.37
N ALA A 154 -8.47 -18.61 0.80
CA ALA A 154 -9.17 -18.85 2.07
C ALA A 154 -10.46 -18.03 2.17
N TRP A 155 -10.47 -16.80 1.67
CA TRP A 155 -11.69 -15.98 1.61
C TRP A 155 -12.71 -16.54 0.64
N ARG A 156 -12.27 -16.94 -0.56
CA ARG A 156 -13.17 -17.49 -1.58
C ARG A 156 -13.85 -18.79 -1.16
N ASP A 157 -13.18 -19.64 -0.38
CA ASP A 157 -13.72 -20.91 0.14
C ASP A 157 -14.85 -20.71 1.16
N GLN A 158 -14.88 -19.55 1.83
CA GLN A 158 -15.92 -19.21 2.81
C GLN A 158 -17.21 -18.66 2.17
N VAL A 159 -17.16 -18.26 0.90
CA VAL A 159 -18.33 -17.69 0.20
C VAL A 159 -19.13 -18.84 -0.42
N GLU A 160 -20.34 -19.07 0.10
CA GLU A 160 -21.29 -19.98 -0.51
C GLU A 160 -21.93 -19.32 -1.75
N ASP A 161 -22.36 -20.11 -2.74
CA ASP A 161 -22.96 -19.57 -3.97
C ASP A 161 -24.22 -18.72 -3.70
N GLU A 162 -24.89 -18.92 -2.56
CA GLU A 162 -26.06 -18.16 -2.11
C GLU A 162 -25.70 -16.77 -1.54
N ASP A 163 -24.49 -16.60 -1.01
CA ASP A 163 -24.00 -15.31 -0.47
C ASP A 163 -23.57 -14.35 -1.58
N VAL A 164 -23.36 -14.88 -2.79
CA VAL A 164 -22.88 -14.12 -3.94
C VAL A 164 -24.01 -13.27 -4.52
N THR A 165 -23.87 -11.95 -4.40
CA THR A 165 -24.79 -11.05 -5.10
C THR A 165 -24.52 -11.10 -6.60
N PHE A 166 -25.42 -11.74 -7.35
CA PHE A 166 -25.47 -11.59 -8.79
C PHE A 166 -26.11 -10.25 -9.09
N ALA A 167 -25.36 -9.34 -9.71
CA ALA A 167 -25.91 -8.07 -10.19
C ALA A 167 -26.83 -8.31 -11.40
N GLU A 168 -27.95 -9.02 -11.21
CA GLU A 168 -29.04 -9.03 -12.19
C GLU A 168 -29.94 -7.81 -11.96
N PRO A 169 -30.42 -7.15 -13.02
CA PRO A 169 -31.31 -6.00 -12.89
C PRO A 169 -32.70 -6.45 -12.42
N GLY A 170 -32.96 -6.43 -11.11
CA GLY A 170 -34.32 -6.64 -10.59
C GLY A 170 -34.44 -7.08 -9.13
N ASP A 171 -33.45 -7.76 -8.56
CA ASP A 171 -33.46 -8.17 -7.14
C ASP A 171 -32.71 -7.17 -6.24
N ASP A 172 -32.89 -7.29 -4.92
CA ASP A 172 -32.33 -6.47 -3.82
C ASP A 172 -30.77 -6.44 -3.79
N ALA A 173 -30.13 -6.07 -4.88
CA ALA A 173 -28.69 -5.90 -4.93
C ALA A 173 -28.29 -4.66 -4.13
N HIS A 174 -27.32 -4.88 -3.25
CA HIS A 174 -26.80 -3.93 -2.29
C HIS A 174 -26.45 -2.57 -2.94
N GLU A 175 -27.05 -1.47 -2.47
CA GLU A 175 -26.91 -0.15 -3.10
C GLU A 175 -25.46 0.33 -3.13
N GLY A 176 -24.71 0.10 -2.05
CA GLY A 176 -23.29 0.42 -1.97
C GLY A 176 -22.47 -0.34 -3.01
N VAL A 177 -22.75 -1.64 -3.23
CA VAL A 177 -22.05 -2.44 -4.25
C VAL A 177 -22.36 -1.94 -5.66
N ARG A 178 -23.63 -1.62 -5.96
CA ARG A 178 -24.02 -1.04 -7.26
C ARG A 178 -23.30 0.28 -7.52
N ARG A 179 -23.17 1.12 -6.50
CA ARG A 179 -22.41 2.37 -6.57
C ARG A 179 -20.94 2.11 -6.88
N VAL A 180 -20.30 1.19 -6.15
CA VAL A 180 -18.90 0.80 -6.40
C VAL A 180 -18.68 0.31 -7.83
N LEU A 181 -19.51 -0.60 -8.33
CA LEU A 181 -19.37 -1.12 -9.70
C LEU A 181 -19.57 -0.03 -10.76
N LYS A 182 -20.47 0.93 -10.51
CA LYS A 182 -20.67 2.10 -11.38
C LYS A 182 -19.45 3.02 -11.37
N GLU A 183 -18.89 3.33 -10.19
CA GLU A 183 -17.69 4.17 -10.06
C GLU A 183 -16.47 3.49 -10.70
N ALA A 184 -16.25 2.20 -10.42
CA ALA A 184 -15.19 1.40 -11.03
C ALA A 184 -15.33 1.34 -12.56
N ARG A 185 -16.55 1.26 -13.10
CA ARG A 185 -16.77 1.36 -14.55
C ARG A 185 -16.45 2.75 -15.10
N GLY A 186 -16.71 3.81 -14.33
CA GLY A 186 -16.33 5.18 -14.68
C GLY A 186 -14.82 5.37 -14.87
N TYR A 187 -13.99 4.58 -14.18
CA TYR A 187 -12.53 4.59 -14.38
C TYR A 187 -12.10 4.19 -15.79
N VAL A 188 -12.90 3.37 -16.49
CA VAL A 188 -12.61 2.98 -17.88
C VAL A 188 -12.77 4.17 -18.83
N ASP A 189 -13.77 5.02 -18.59
CA ASP A 189 -14.03 6.21 -19.40
C ASP A 189 -13.10 7.37 -19.01
N GLN A 190 -12.86 7.53 -17.71
CA GLN A 190 -11.99 8.56 -17.14
C GLN A 190 -10.95 7.90 -16.22
N PRO A 191 -9.74 7.61 -16.74
CA PRO A 191 -8.70 6.95 -15.98
C PRO A 191 -8.42 7.64 -14.63
N PRO A 192 -8.35 6.87 -13.52
CA PRO A 192 -8.12 7.43 -12.20
C PRO A 192 -6.63 7.80 -12.01
N PRO A 193 -6.28 8.50 -10.91
CA PRO A 193 -4.89 8.71 -10.54
C PRO A 193 -4.10 7.38 -10.48
N PRO A 194 -2.79 7.40 -10.81
CA PRO A 194 -1.97 6.20 -10.75
C PRO A 194 -2.03 5.54 -9.36
N GLY A 195 -2.04 4.21 -9.32
CA GLY A 195 -2.12 3.46 -8.07
C GLY A 195 -3.54 3.22 -7.55
N ARG A 196 -4.55 3.90 -8.09
CA ARG A 196 -5.97 3.62 -7.77
C ARG A 196 -6.39 2.21 -8.21
N VAL A 197 -5.82 1.76 -9.33
CA VAL A 197 -5.99 0.41 -9.87
C VAL A 197 -4.62 -0.24 -9.92
N ARG A 198 -4.44 -1.33 -9.15
CA ARG A 198 -3.22 -2.11 -9.08
C ARG A 198 -3.51 -3.56 -9.44
N SER A 199 -2.54 -4.20 -10.11
CA SER A 199 -2.71 -5.55 -10.63
C SER A 199 -1.51 -6.42 -10.34
N SER A 200 -1.74 -7.54 -9.65
CA SER A 200 -0.72 -8.52 -9.32
C SER A 200 -1.03 -9.88 -9.96
N PHE A 201 0.01 -10.70 -10.13
CA PHE A 201 -0.16 -12.05 -10.67
C PHE A 201 -0.94 -12.93 -9.67
N ALA A 202 -1.91 -13.69 -10.20
CA ALA A 202 -2.56 -14.78 -9.48
C ALA A 202 -2.19 -16.13 -10.13
N ALA A 203 -2.77 -17.22 -9.64
CA ALA A 203 -2.51 -18.55 -10.21
C ALA A 203 -2.98 -18.65 -11.67
N GLY A 204 -2.14 -19.24 -12.55
CA GLY A 204 -2.44 -19.39 -13.97
C GLY A 204 -2.21 -18.10 -14.76
N GLU A 205 -3.16 -17.75 -15.62
CA GLU A 205 -3.16 -16.48 -16.39
C GLU A 205 -3.97 -15.37 -15.70
N ALA A 206 -4.58 -15.68 -14.55
CA ALA A 206 -5.40 -14.76 -13.80
C ALA A 206 -4.58 -13.68 -13.10
N ARG A 207 -5.25 -12.57 -12.79
CA ARG A 207 -4.67 -11.46 -12.03
C ARG A 207 -5.58 -11.09 -10.87
N THR A 208 -4.98 -10.71 -9.75
CA THR A 208 -5.69 -10.09 -8.63
C THR A 208 -5.64 -8.59 -8.83
N LEU A 209 -6.81 -7.97 -8.89
CA LEU A 209 -6.98 -6.53 -9.02
C LEU A 209 -7.32 -5.93 -7.67
N ARG A 210 -6.62 -4.85 -7.35
CA ARG A 210 -6.93 -3.97 -6.23
C ARG A 210 -7.39 -2.63 -6.79
N VAL A 211 -8.65 -2.29 -6.52
CA VAL A 211 -9.30 -1.09 -7.04
C VAL A 211 -9.86 -0.30 -5.88
N ASP A 212 -9.49 0.96 -5.77
CA ASP A 212 -9.92 1.82 -4.67
C ASP A 212 -10.74 3.00 -5.18
N GLY A 213 -11.50 3.61 -4.29
CA GLY A 213 -12.23 4.84 -4.55
C GLY A 213 -12.69 5.50 -3.26
N PRO A 214 -13.33 6.68 -3.36
CA PRO A 214 -13.75 7.44 -2.18
C PRO A 214 -14.72 6.64 -1.31
N GLY A 215 -14.23 6.16 -0.17
CA GLY A 215 -15.00 5.42 0.81
C GLY A 215 -15.21 3.94 0.50
N TRP A 216 -14.49 3.36 -0.47
CA TRP A 216 -14.62 1.95 -0.81
C TRP A 216 -13.34 1.32 -1.34
N SER A 217 -13.30 0.00 -1.26
CA SER A 217 -12.22 -0.84 -1.74
C SER A 217 -12.79 -2.08 -2.40
N MET A 218 -12.29 -2.44 -3.56
CA MET A 218 -12.63 -3.67 -4.27
C MET A 218 -11.38 -4.51 -4.51
N VAL A 219 -11.52 -5.81 -4.27
CA VAL A 219 -10.52 -6.84 -4.57
C VAL A 219 -11.17 -7.83 -5.50
N ALA A 220 -10.57 -8.12 -6.65
CA ALA A 220 -11.19 -9.02 -7.62
C ALA A 220 -10.16 -9.94 -8.27
N ARG A 221 -10.62 -11.07 -8.77
CA ARG A 221 -9.83 -11.91 -9.67
C ARG A 221 -10.44 -11.93 -11.05
N THR A 222 -9.61 -11.74 -12.07
CA THR A 222 -10.05 -11.68 -13.47
C THR A 222 -10.72 -12.98 -13.95
N ASP A 223 -10.50 -14.09 -13.25
CA ASP A 223 -11.07 -15.40 -13.53
C ASP A 223 -12.18 -15.85 -12.56
N ASP A 224 -12.63 -15.00 -11.64
CA ASP A 224 -13.56 -15.39 -10.57
C ASP A 224 -14.55 -14.25 -10.21
N ILE A 225 -14.65 -13.90 -8.93
CA ILE A 225 -15.57 -12.90 -8.37
C ILE A 225 -14.83 -11.62 -7.94
N ALA A 226 -15.56 -10.69 -7.32
CA ALA A 226 -14.99 -9.57 -6.59
C ALA A 226 -15.52 -9.51 -5.15
N PHE A 227 -14.77 -8.84 -4.28
CA PHE A 227 -15.14 -8.47 -2.92
C PHE A 227 -15.12 -6.97 -2.79
N VAL A 228 -16.15 -6.39 -2.19
CA VAL A 228 -16.28 -4.95 -1.94
C VAL A 228 -16.31 -4.68 -0.44
N LEU A 229 -15.60 -3.66 0.00
CA LEU A 229 -15.60 -3.14 1.37
C LEU A 229 -15.97 -1.65 1.31
N LEU A 230 -16.77 -1.20 2.27
CA LEU A 230 -17.32 0.16 2.32
C LEU A 230 -16.99 0.82 3.66
N ASP A 231 -16.67 2.11 3.67
CA ASP A 231 -16.49 2.85 4.92
C ASP A 231 -17.77 2.91 5.75
N GLU A 232 -18.91 2.99 5.08
CA GLU A 232 -20.24 3.13 5.68
C GLU A 232 -20.71 1.83 6.36
N GLU A 233 -20.06 0.69 6.08
CA GLU A 233 -20.43 -0.64 6.58
C GLU A 233 -19.22 -1.33 7.23
N PRO A 234 -18.92 -0.98 8.49
CA PRO A 234 -17.72 -1.42 9.17
C PRO A 234 -17.57 -2.94 9.29
N GLY A 235 -16.45 -3.46 8.77
CA GLY A 235 -16.09 -4.88 8.88
C GLY A 235 -16.90 -5.82 7.98
N GLU A 236 -17.79 -5.28 7.14
CA GLU A 236 -18.56 -6.07 6.19
C GLU A 236 -17.78 -6.24 4.87
N VAL A 237 -17.90 -7.42 4.28
CA VAL A 237 -17.30 -7.80 3.00
C VAL A 237 -18.41 -8.31 2.09
N HIS A 238 -18.63 -7.62 0.98
CA HIS A 238 -19.72 -7.94 0.05
C HIS A 238 -19.17 -8.67 -1.18
N PRO A 239 -19.44 -9.97 -1.34
CA PRO A 239 -19.07 -10.70 -2.55
C PRO A 239 -19.98 -10.31 -3.73
N VAL A 240 -19.34 -10.10 -4.88
CA VAL A 240 -19.97 -9.75 -6.16
C VAL A 240 -19.73 -10.88 -7.13
N GLY A 241 -20.82 -11.51 -7.58
CA GLY A 241 -20.75 -12.63 -8.51
C GLY A 241 -20.18 -12.22 -9.86
N ARG A 242 -19.55 -13.19 -10.52
CA ARG A 242 -18.96 -12.99 -11.85
C ARG A 242 -19.98 -12.44 -12.84
N GLY A 243 -21.15 -13.08 -12.95
CA GLY A 243 -22.19 -12.67 -13.90
C GLY A 243 -21.66 -12.47 -15.35
N PRO A 244 -22.42 -11.80 -16.21
CA PRO A 244 -22.00 -11.52 -17.58
C PRO A 244 -21.13 -10.25 -17.71
N GLU A 245 -21.23 -9.31 -16.76
CA GLU A 245 -20.60 -7.99 -16.89
C GLU A 245 -19.24 -7.85 -16.22
N LEU A 246 -19.01 -8.51 -15.07
CA LEU A 246 -17.79 -8.34 -14.28
C LEU A 246 -16.52 -8.69 -15.09
N PRO A 247 -16.47 -9.79 -15.87
CA PRO A 247 -15.24 -10.14 -16.61
C PRO A 247 -14.76 -9.04 -17.54
N GLY A 248 -15.68 -8.38 -18.26
CA GLY A 248 -15.33 -7.28 -19.17
C GLY A 248 -14.83 -6.04 -18.42
N LEU A 249 -15.44 -5.74 -17.27
CA LEU A 249 -14.97 -4.66 -16.39
C LEU A 249 -13.58 -4.95 -15.84
N LEU A 250 -13.33 -6.14 -15.29
CA LEU A 250 -12.03 -6.51 -14.72
C LEU A 250 -10.93 -6.51 -15.78
N SER A 251 -11.20 -7.00 -17.00
CA SER A 251 -10.25 -6.92 -18.11
C SER A 251 -9.87 -5.47 -18.44
N SER A 252 -10.85 -4.57 -18.46
CA SER A 252 -10.61 -3.15 -18.77
C SER A 252 -9.84 -2.45 -17.65
N LEU A 253 -10.12 -2.80 -16.39
CA LEU A 253 -9.39 -2.27 -15.23
C LEU A 253 -7.95 -2.79 -15.18
N ASP A 254 -7.71 -4.05 -15.54
CA ASP A 254 -6.35 -4.61 -15.63
C ASP A 254 -5.48 -3.91 -16.68
N GLU A 255 -6.07 -3.46 -17.78
CA GLU A 255 -5.37 -2.65 -18.79
C GLU A 255 -4.97 -1.26 -18.28
N LEU A 256 -5.76 -0.69 -17.36
CA LEU A 256 -5.45 0.59 -16.71
C LEU A 256 -4.45 0.46 -15.56
N ALA A 257 -4.31 -0.73 -14.98
CA ALA A 257 -3.50 -0.94 -13.80
C ALA A 257 -2.03 -0.56 -14.06
N ALA A 258 -1.45 0.22 -13.15
CA ALA A 258 -0.03 0.49 -13.17
C ALA A 258 0.73 -0.83 -13.01
N ARG A 259 1.72 -1.06 -13.88
CA ARG A 259 2.53 -2.29 -13.87
C ARG A 259 3.89 -2.01 -13.24
N PRO A 260 4.38 -2.88 -12.35
CA PRO A 260 5.77 -2.84 -11.93
C PRO A 260 6.67 -2.96 -13.17
N VAL A 261 7.67 -2.10 -13.27
CA VAL A 261 8.71 -2.14 -14.31
C VAL A 261 9.83 -3.12 -13.96
#